data_AF-A0A2N6ER31-F1
#
_entry.id   AF-A0A2N6ER31-F1
#
_cell.length_a   1.000
_cell.length_b   1.000
_cell.length_c   1.000
_cell.angle_alpha   90.00
_cell.angle_beta   90.00
_cell.angle_gamma   90.00
#
_symmetry.space_group_name_H-M   'P 1'
#
loop_
_entity.id
_entity.type
_entity.pdbx_description
1 polymer ?
#
loop_
_entity_poly.entity_id
_entity_poly.type
_entity_poly.pdbx_seq_one_letter_code
_entity_poly.pdbx_strand_id
1 'polypeptide(L)'
;MFCYQCEQAANGGCSVVGVCGKQPDVAALQDLLVYTLKGIAFWADKARENGAKDQEIDRFMIDGLFATVTNVDFDPEEIAKLVSEAVRLRDKARQLAGNVTGPVPAAAQNW
;
A
#
# COMPACT_ATOMS: atom_id res chain seq x y z
N MET A 1 -2.05 16.08 4.15
CA MET A 1 -1.89 15.32 2.90
C MET A 1 -0.79 15.94 2.06
N PHE A 2 -0.23 15.18 1.11
CA PHE A 2 0.49 15.73 -0.03
C PHE A 2 0.28 14.78 -1.22
N CYS A 3 -0.44 15.22 -2.26
CA CYS A 3 -0.76 14.37 -3.41
C CYS A 3 -0.57 15.12 -4.73
N TYR A 4 0.26 14.54 -5.60
CA TYR A 4 0.70 15.15 -6.88
C TYR A 4 0.61 14.18 -8.07
N GLN A 5 -0.13 13.09 -7.93
CA GLN A 5 -0.09 12.00 -8.92
C GLN A 5 -0.83 12.32 -10.22
N CYS A 6 -1.74 13.29 -10.22
CA CYS A 6 -2.53 13.67 -11.37
C CYS A 6 -2.07 15.02 -11.94
N GLU A 7 -2.33 15.22 -13.23
CA GLU A 7 -1.96 16.43 -13.97
C GLU A 7 -2.61 17.70 -13.39
N GLN A 8 -3.79 17.57 -12.80
CA GLN A 8 -4.55 18.70 -12.25
C GLN A 8 -4.08 19.17 -10.86
N ALA A 9 -3.06 18.54 -10.26
CA ALA A 9 -2.63 18.84 -8.91
C ALA A 9 -2.32 20.33 -8.70
N ALA A 10 -2.96 20.94 -7.70
CA ALA A 10 -2.84 22.38 -7.44
C ALA A 10 -1.39 22.80 -7.18
N ASN A 11 -0.86 23.74 -7.96
CA ASN A 11 0.49 24.31 -7.78
C ASN A 11 1.60 23.27 -7.58
N GLY A 12 1.52 22.11 -8.27
CA GLY A 12 2.49 21.03 -8.17
C GLY A 12 2.24 20.01 -7.04
N GLY A 13 1.20 20.19 -6.22
CA GLY A 13 0.80 19.22 -5.19
C GLY A 13 -0.34 19.71 -4.29
N CYS A 14 -1.37 18.89 -4.15
CA CYS A 14 -2.49 19.17 -3.24
C CYS A 14 -2.07 18.96 -1.78
N SER A 15 -2.16 20.01 -0.95
CA SER A 15 -1.71 20.00 0.46
C SER A 15 -2.83 20.15 1.50
N VAL A 16 -4.01 20.66 1.11
CA VAL A 16 -5.17 20.86 1.99
C VAL A 16 -6.31 19.91 1.62
N VAL A 17 -6.75 19.95 0.37
CA VAL A 17 -7.74 19.06 -0.23
C VAL A 17 -7.32 18.78 -1.68
N GLY A 18 -7.65 17.61 -2.21
CA GLY A 18 -7.41 17.28 -3.61
C GLY A 18 -8.32 18.10 -4.54
N VAL A 19 -7.79 18.57 -5.67
CA VAL A 19 -8.61 19.18 -6.73
C VAL A 19 -9.70 18.24 -7.26
N CYS A 20 -9.48 16.93 -7.15
CA CYS A 20 -10.43 15.88 -7.49
C CYS A 20 -11.48 15.60 -6.39
N GLY A 21 -11.48 16.37 -5.30
CA GLY A 21 -12.37 16.18 -4.15
C GLY A 21 -11.85 15.24 -3.07
N LYS A 22 -10.65 14.65 -3.24
CA LYS A 22 -10.04 13.76 -2.23
C LYS A 22 -9.79 14.51 -0.91
N GLN A 23 -10.41 14.03 0.16
CA GLN A 23 -10.22 14.55 1.52
C GLN A 23 -8.85 14.14 2.10
N PRO A 24 -8.29 14.92 3.04
CA PRO A 24 -6.94 14.68 3.55
C PRO A 24 -6.79 13.38 4.35
N ASP A 25 -7.86 12.89 4.97
CA ASP A 25 -7.96 11.58 5.64
C ASP A 25 -7.91 10.42 4.65
N VAL A 26 -8.69 10.49 3.56
CA VAL A 26 -8.63 9.53 2.44
C VAL A 26 -7.23 9.51 1.82
N ALA A 27 -6.61 10.68 1.63
CA ALA A 27 -5.24 10.76 1.14
C ALA A 27 -4.24 10.08 2.10
N ALA A 28 -4.36 10.31 3.41
CA ALA A 28 -3.50 9.67 4.40
C ALA A 28 -3.70 8.15 4.46
N LEU A 29 -4.93 7.66 4.29
CA LEU A 29 -5.21 6.22 4.22
C LEU A 29 -4.63 5.58 2.95
N GLN A 30 -4.72 6.25 1.81
CA GLN A 30 -4.06 5.79 0.58
C GLN A 30 -2.52 5.78 0.72
N ASP A 31 -1.94 6.77 1.39
CA ASP A 31 -0.50 6.79 1.71
C ASP A 31 -0.11 5.60 2.61
N LEU A 32 -0.91 5.32 3.63
CA LEU A 32 -0.69 4.17 4.53
C LEU A 32 -0.87 2.84 3.81
N LEU A 33 -1.84 2.72 2.90
CA LEU A 33 -2.02 1.54 2.06
C LEU A 33 -0.76 1.29 1.22
N VAL A 34 -0.29 2.31 0.49
CA VAL A 34 0.95 2.20 -0.31
C VAL A 34 2.17 1.87 0.56
N TYR A 35 2.26 2.45 1.76
CA TYR A 35 3.30 2.12 2.72
C TYR A 35 3.26 0.64 3.11
N THR A 36 2.07 0.10 3.40
CA THR A 36 1.88 -1.32 3.74
C THR A 36 2.22 -2.24 2.57
N LEU A 37 1.79 -1.88 1.35
CA LEU A 37 2.10 -2.62 0.12
C LEU A 37 3.61 -2.72 -0.13
N LYS A 38 4.40 -1.70 0.23
CA LYS A 38 5.88 -1.80 0.19
C LYS A 38 6.42 -2.88 1.14
N GLY A 39 5.79 -3.05 2.30
CA GLY A 39 6.10 -4.12 3.24
C GLY A 39 5.79 -5.49 2.67
N ILE A 40 4.61 -5.65 2.05
CA ILE A 40 4.24 -6.88 1.33
C ILE A 40 5.26 -7.17 0.23
N ALA A 41 5.60 -6.18 -0.60
CA ALA A 41 6.52 -6.33 -1.72
C ALA A 41 7.90 -6.83 -1.26
N PHE A 42 8.45 -6.28 -0.17
CA PHE A 42 9.71 -6.75 0.39
C PHE A 42 9.66 -8.24 0.77
N TRP A 43 8.65 -8.66 1.53
CA TRP A 43 8.55 -10.04 1.96
C TRP A 43 8.20 -11.00 0.81
N ALA A 44 7.34 -10.58 -0.11
CA ALA A 44 6.98 -11.38 -1.28
C ALA A 44 8.17 -11.57 -2.23
N ASP A 45 9.04 -10.57 -2.36
CA ASP A 45 10.31 -10.68 -3.10
C ASP A 45 11.24 -11.72 -2.44
N LYS A 46 11.40 -11.67 -1.11
CA LYS A 46 12.16 -12.68 -0.35
C LYS A 46 11.57 -14.08 -0.40
N ALA A 47 10.25 -14.21 -0.38
CA ALA A 47 9.58 -15.49 -0.61
C ALA A 47 9.90 -16.06 -2.00
N ARG A 48 9.93 -15.20 -3.04
CA ARG A 48 10.24 -15.60 -4.41
C ARG A 48 11.69 -16.03 -4.59
N GLU A 49 12.64 -15.40 -3.91
CA GLU A 49 14.05 -15.86 -3.86
C GLU A 49 14.16 -17.33 -3.38
N ASN A 50 13.24 -17.75 -2.50
CA ASN A 50 13.15 -19.11 -1.97
C ASN A 50 12.16 -20.02 -2.74
N GLY A 51 11.67 -19.58 -3.91
CA GLY A 51 10.76 -20.36 -4.75
C GLY A 51 9.29 -20.36 -4.30
N ALA A 52 8.92 -19.59 -3.27
CA ALA A 52 7.54 -19.46 -2.80
C ALA A 52 6.81 -18.31 -3.51
N LYS A 53 5.55 -18.55 -3.87
CA LYS A 53 4.62 -17.57 -4.45
C LYS A 53 3.23 -17.80 -3.89
N ASP A 54 2.44 -16.74 -3.85
CA ASP A 54 1.08 -16.80 -3.34
C ASP A 54 0.17 -15.91 -4.19
N GLN A 55 -0.87 -16.53 -4.76
CA GLN A 55 -1.75 -15.85 -5.72
C GLN A 55 -2.62 -14.76 -5.07
N GLU A 56 -2.96 -14.91 -3.79
CA GLU A 56 -3.73 -13.92 -3.04
C GLU A 56 -2.91 -12.64 -2.85
N ILE A 57 -1.64 -12.78 -2.45
CA ILE A 57 -0.70 -11.65 -2.38
C ILE A 57 -0.56 -10.98 -3.75
N ASP A 58 -0.33 -11.75 -4.81
CA ASP A 58 -0.12 -11.21 -6.16
C ASP A 58 -1.33 -10.42 -6.67
N ARG A 59 -2.53 -10.94 -6.41
CA ARG A 59 -3.78 -10.27 -6.77
C ARG A 59 -3.98 -9.00 -5.95
N PHE A 60 -3.78 -9.09 -4.63
CA PHE A 60 -4.00 -7.97 -3.72
C PHE A 60 -3.06 -6.80 -3.99
N MET A 61 -1.82 -7.06 -4.41
CA MET A 61 -0.89 -5.99 -4.81
C MET A 61 -1.47 -5.11 -5.94
N ILE A 62 -2.19 -5.71 -6.88
CA ILE A 62 -2.85 -4.99 -7.98
C ILE A 62 -4.06 -4.21 -7.45
N ASP A 63 -4.93 -4.89 -6.68
CA ASP A 63 -6.17 -4.28 -6.18
C ASP A 63 -5.88 -3.11 -5.22
N GLY A 64 -4.90 -3.28 -4.32
CA GLY A 64 -4.46 -2.24 -3.39
C GLY A 64 -3.83 -1.03 -4.09
N LEU A 65 -3.01 -1.24 -5.13
CA LEU A 65 -2.49 -0.12 -5.94
C LEU A 65 -3.62 0.58 -6.69
N PHE A 66 -4.55 -0.18 -7.28
CA PHE A 66 -5.63 0.38 -8.08
C PHE A 66 -6.57 1.28 -7.25
N ALA A 67 -6.86 0.90 -6.01
CA ALA A 67 -7.64 1.71 -5.07
C ALA A 67 -7.03 3.11 -4.79
N THR A 68 -5.75 3.32 -5.07
CA THR A 68 -5.07 4.62 -4.86
C THR A 68 -5.01 5.51 -6.10
N VAL A 69 -5.44 5.01 -7.25
CA VAL A 69 -5.45 5.77 -8.51
C VAL A 69 -6.50 6.89 -8.45
N THR A 70 -6.19 8.00 -9.12
CA THR A 70 -7.07 9.17 -9.18
C THR A 70 -8.49 8.79 -9.61
N ASN A 71 -9.47 9.21 -8.81
CA ASN A 71 -10.90 8.99 -9.01
C ASN A 71 -11.38 7.53 -8.93
N VAL A 72 -10.64 6.64 -8.25
CA VAL A 72 -11.08 5.26 -8.03
C VAL A 72 -11.89 5.09 -6.75
N ASP A 73 -11.29 5.40 -5.59
CA ASP A 73 -11.94 5.21 -4.30
C ASP A 73 -11.77 6.44 -3.40
N PHE A 74 -12.88 6.85 -2.80
CA PHE A 74 -12.98 7.98 -1.88
C PHE A 74 -13.62 7.59 -0.53
N ASP A 75 -13.95 6.31 -0.33
CA ASP A 75 -14.57 5.84 0.91
C ASP A 75 -13.47 5.50 1.95
N PRO A 76 -13.38 6.26 3.06
CA PRO A 76 -12.36 6.03 4.07
C PRO A 76 -12.52 4.67 4.78
N GLU A 77 -13.74 4.14 4.91
CA GLU A 77 -13.97 2.86 5.58
C GLU A 77 -13.49 1.69 4.72
N GLU A 78 -13.75 1.73 3.41
CA GLU A 78 -13.26 0.70 2.48
C GLU A 78 -11.73 0.73 2.37
N ILE A 79 -11.11 1.91 2.30
CA ILE A 79 -9.65 2.01 2.27
C ILE A 79 -9.03 1.54 3.59
N ALA A 80 -9.65 1.82 4.74
CA ALA A 80 -9.19 1.31 6.04
C ALA A 80 -9.27 -0.23 6.13
N LYS A 81 -10.29 -0.85 5.52
CA LYS A 81 -10.38 -2.32 5.39
C LYS A 81 -9.24 -2.85 4.52
N LEU A 82 -8.93 -2.19 3.40
CA LEU A 82 -7.78 -2.55 2.54
C LEU A 82 -6.45 -2.44 3.30
N VAL A 83 -6.24 -1.40 4.10
CA VAL A 83 -5.03 -1.28 4.93
C VAL A 83 -4.92 -2.46 5.92
N SER A 84 -6.02 -2.80 6.60
CA SER A 84 -6.04 -3.91 7.55
C SER A 84 -5.73 -5.25 6.86
N GLU A 85 -6.28 -5.46 5.68
CA GLU A 85 -6.00 -6.63 4.85
C GLU A 85 -4.55 -6.65 4.35
N ALA A 86 -4.00 -5.49 3.98
CA ALA A 86 -2.60 -5.35 3.58
C ALA A 86 -1.65 -5.75 4.72
N VAL A 87 -1.97 -5.40 5.97
CA VAL A 87 -1.18 -5.82 7.15
C VAL A 87 -1.22 -7.34 7.32
N ARG A 88 -2.41 -7.95 7.22
CA ARG A 88 -2.55 -9.42 7.26
C ARG A 88 -1.71 -10.10 6.18
N LEU A 89 -1.72 -9.57 4.96
CA LEU A 89 -0.97 -10.10 3.82
C LEU A 89 0.53 -9.83 3.91
N ARG A 90 0.96 -8.74 4.55
CA ARG A 90 2.37 -8.48 4.89
C ARG A 90 2.90 -9.59 5.80
N ASP A 91 2.14 -9.93 6.83
CA ASP A 91 2.52 -10.96 7.79
C ASP A 91 2.50 -12.36 7.15
N LYS A 92 1.53 -12.64 6.27
CA LYS A 92 1.52 -13.84 5.43
C LYS A 92 2.76 -13.92 4.54
N ALA A 93 3.11 -12.84 3.84
CA ALA A 93 4.29 -12.77 2.98
C ALA A 93 5.57 -13.00 3.80
N ARG A 94 5.66 -12.44 5.01
CA ARG A 94 6.78 -12.64 5.92
C ARG A 94 6.94 -14.11 6.33
N GLN A 95 5.84 -14.80 6.61
CA GLN A 95 5.88 -16.23 6.92
C GLN A 95 6.38 -17.05 5.73
N LEU A 96 5.91 -16.73 4.52
CA LEU A 96 6.36 -17.37 3.27
C LEU A 96 7.84 -17.14 2.99
N ALA A 97 8.36 -15.95 3.31
CA ALA A 97 9.77 -15.61 3.15
C ALA A 97 10.69 -16.43 4.07
N GLY A 98 10.18 -16.90 5.21
CA GLY A 98 10.97 -17.65 6.19
C GLY A 98 12.04 -16.78 6.85
N ASN A 99 13.22 -17.36 7.08
CA ASN A 99 14.31 -16.67 7.76
C ASN A 99 15.10 -15.80 6.77
N VAL A 100 14.87 -14.48 6.81
CA VAL A 100 15.58 -13.50 5.99
C VAL A 100 16.66 -12.80 6.82
N THR A 101 17.89 -12.80 6.32
CA THR A 101 19.00 -12.04 6.90
C THR A 101 19.15 -10.67 6.24
N GLY A 102 19.53 -9.66 7.01
CA GLY A 102 19.81 -8.31 6.51
C GLY A 102 18.78 -7.27 6.97
N PRO A 103 18.89 -6.03 6.46
CA PRO A 103 18.03 -4.93 6.89
C PRO A 103 16.59 -5.14 6.42
N VAL A 104 15.65 -5.09 7.36
CA VAL A 104 14.21 -5.07 7.08
C VAL A 104 13.72 -3.61 7.06
N PRO A 105 13.20 -3.10 5.93
CA PRO A 105 12.73 -1.73 5.83
C PRO A 105 11.56 -1.48 6.78
N ALA A 106 11.38 -0.25 7.26
CA ALA A 106 10.35 0.10 8.24
C ALA A 106 8.93 -0.37 7.83
N ALA A 107 8.59 -0.26 6.54
CA ALA A 107 7.31 -0.73 5.99
C ALA A 107 7.05 -2.24 6.20
N ALA A 108 8.12 -3.05 6.30
CA ALA A 108 8.06 -4.50 6.44
C ALA A 108 8.23 -4.97 7.90
N GLN A 109 8.36 -4.06 8.87
CA GLN A 109 8.49 -4.39 10.29
C GLN A 109 7.13 -4.71 10.94
N ASN A 110 7.14 -5.15 12.20
CA ASN A 110 5.92 -5.41 12.97
C ASN A 110 5.37 -4.10 13.53
N TRP A 111 4.33 -3.60 12.87
CA TRP A 111 3.48 -2.51 13.29
C TRP A 111 2.04 -2.81 12.87
#